data_AF-A0A257KMF8-F1
#
_entry.id   AF-A0A257KMF8-F1
#
_cell.length_a   1.000
_cell.length_b   1.000
_cell.length_c   1.000
_cell.angle_alpha   90.00
_cell.angle_beta   90.00
_cell.angle_gamma   90.00
#
_symmetry.space_group_name_H-M   'P 1'
#
loop_
_entity.id
_entity.type
_entity.pdbx_description
1 polymer ?
#
loop_
_entity_poly.entity_id
_entity_poly.type
_entity_poly.pdbx_seq_one_letter_code
_entity_poly.pdbx_strand_id
1 'polypeptide(L)'
;MSESATAGKRLEKFPAFDGFRGIGVIVVIFTHCPQVLESSLYNTVWHINQLSRVGYIALDIFFVISGFFITRLLLRERAKTGRISFKDFYMRRALRIFPVYYLTVIACLFIFKFSTADTISLLSYTFNFYHPLHPVPNPLEHTWSLSVEEQFYFFWPLLILLVPPRWLSRVTGIVVPLLATASGLVMAVIFIGHDPREAGDVVYMSLFTRMLSLSLGGWLALREFENRPLRGWRCLALFLGALVVLTLDRMGRNYGIITSQPLYWTIALIAYAMVSVSFVATMVFDRGILKRLMTAVLSISLLRGFGQLSYAMYVFHLPVLFYLGINDAALDGAKVPILQVVLAFGITIGLSILSYYLLETPMAKLKETYGKVRLAEPTGANAVSVGGVFAGFAKAAFTSPEERSGAEPRREQTIHPDIGRDRIN
;
A
#
# COMPACT_ATOMS: atom_id res chain seq x y z
N MET A 1 39.13 3.36 1.81
CA MET A 1 38.02 4.30 1.52
C MET A 1 36.98 3.58 0.63
N SER A 2 36.26 2.60 1.19
CA SER A 2 34.90 2.71 1.74
C SER A 2 33.78 2.48 0.70
N GLU A 3 33.51 1.19 0.43
CA GLU A 3 32.26 0.66 -0.15
C GLU A 3 30.99 1.08 0.63
N SER A 4 31.12 1.65 1.82
CA SER A 4 29.97 2.17 2.59
C SER A 4 29.36 3.43 1.96
N ALA A 5 30.12 4.19 1.16
CA ALA A 5 29.66 5.43 0.53
C ALA A 5 28.78 5.18 -0.71
N THR A 6 28.89 4.02 -1.36
CA THR A 6 28.10 3.65 -2.55
C THR A 6 26.73 3.08 -2.20
N ALA A 7 26.53 2.60 -0.97
CA ALA A 7 25.23 2.09 -0.50
C ALA A 7 24.20 3.20 -0.27
N GLY A 8 24.63 4.41 0.14
CA GLY A 8 23.78 5.57 0.38
C GLY A 8 23.21 6.20 -0.90
N LYS A 9 23.97 6.19 -2.01
CA LYS A 9 23.54 6.71 -3.32
C LYS A 9 22.46 5.86 -4.01
N ARG A 10 22.17 4.63 -3.54
CA ARG A 10 21.23 3.71 -4.21
C ARG A 10 19.75 3.99 -3.98
N LEU A 11 19.39 5.00 -3.18
CA LEU A 11 18.04 5.56 -3.15
C LEU A 11 17.82 6.62 -4.26
N GLU A 12 18.89 7.19 -4.85
CA GLU A 12 18.83 8.13 -6.00
C GLU A 12 18.55 7.46 -7.36
N LYS A 13 18.13 6.19 -7.39
CA LYS A 13 18.05 5.43 -8.66
C LYS A 13 16.83 5.74 -9.53
N PHE A 14 15.84 6.48 -9.04
CA PHE A 14 14.57 6.71 -9.76
C PHE A 14 13.97 8.11 -9.51
N PRO A 15 14.63 9.19 -9.94
CA PRO A 15 14.09 10.55 -9.83
C PRO A 15 12.72 10.71 -10.53
N ALA A 16 12.46 9.89 -11.54
CA ALA A 16 11.17 9.83 -12.23
C ALA A 16 9.99 9.46 -11.30
N PHE A 17 10.21 8.70 -10.22
CA PHE A 17 9.13 8.44 -9.26
C PHE A 17 8.74 9.70 -8.49
N ASP A 18 9.68 10.58 -8.15
CA ASP A 18 9.32 11.83 -7.47
C ASP A 18 8.51 12.74 -8.39
N GLY A 19 8.92 12.91 -9.66
CA GLY A 19 8.07 13.68 -10.58
C GLY A 19 6.76 13.00 -10.93
N PHE A 20 6.69 11.66 -10.94
CA PHE A 20 5.40 10.96 -11.02
C PHE A 20 4.52 11.30 -9.82
N ARG A 21 5.05 11.29 -8.59
CA ARG A 21 4.28 11.67 -7.40
C ARG A 21 3.74 13.10 -7.52
N GLY A 22 4.51 14.01 -8.12
CA GLY A 22 4.10 15.38 -8.38
C GLY A 22 2.94 15.48 -9.38
N ILE A 23 3.05 14.88 -10.56
CA ILE A 23 1.93 14.90 -11.52
C ILE A 23 0.73 14.08 -11.02
N GLY A 24 0.98 12.97 -10.35
CA GLY A 24 -0.04 12.07 -9.80
C GLY A 24 -0.92 12.77 -8.78
N VAL A 25 -0.34 13.51 -7.82
CA VAL A 25 -1.15 14.25 -6.84
C VAL A 25 -1.96 15.36 -7.51
N ILE A 26 -1.40 16.05 -8.51
CA ILE A 26 -2.11 17.12 -9.23
C ILE A 26 -3.33 16.55 -9.96
N VAL A 27 -3.15 15.45 -10.68
CA VAL A 27 -4.24 14.72 -11.36
C VAL A 27 -5.29 14.27 -10.36
N VAL A 28 -4.89 13.75 -9.19
CA VAL A 28 -5.83 13.31 -8.15
C VAL A 28 -6.63 14.49 -7.61
N ILE A 29 -5.99 15.62 -7.27
CA ILE A 29 -6.70 16.83 -6.82
C ILE A 29 -7.68 17.28 -7.89
N PHE A 30 -7.23 17.34 -9.15
CA PHE A 30 -8.06 17.75 -10.28
C PHE A 30 -9.27 16.84 -10.50
N THR A 31 -9.16 15.54 -10.20
CA THR A 31 -10.26 14.57 -10.27
C THR A 31 -11.37 14.88 -9.26
N HIS A 32 -11.05 15.52 -8.14
CA HIS A 32 -12.01 15.93 -7.11
C HIS A 32 -12.56 17.36 -7.33
N CYS A 33 -12.10 18.08 -8.34
CA CYS A 33 -12.64 19.40 -8.67
C CYS A 33 -13.85 19.27 -9.63
N PRO A 34 -14.88 20.13 -9.50
CA PRO A 34 -15.98 20.21 -10.45
C PRO A 34 -15.56 20.93 -11.74
N GLN A 35 -16.50 21.00 -12.68
CA GLN A 35 -16.44 21.91 -13.82
C GLN A 35 -16.47 23.38 -13.37
N VAL A 36 -15.96 24.27 -14.23
CA VAL A 36 -15.95 25.72 -13.96
C VAL A 36 -16.85 26.49 -14.91
N LEU A 37 -17.30 27.67 -14.47
CA LEU A 37 -18.21 28.53 -15.23
C LEU A 37 -17.53 29.19 -16.44
N GLU A 38 -16.28 29.59 -16.30
CA GLU A 38 -15.66 30.60 -17.18
C GLU A 38 -14.70 30.02 -18.25
N SER A 39 -14.37 28.73 -18.21
CA SER A 39 -13.30 28.16 -19.07
C SER A 39 -13.69 26.88 -19.78
N SER A 40 -13.83 26.97 -21.11
CA SER A 40 -14.05 25.81 -21.99
C SER A 40 -12.83 24.88 -22.05
N LEU A 41 -11.61 25.44 -22.01
CA LEU A 41 -10.37 24.65 -21.99
C LEU A 41 -10.27 23.83 -20.70
N TYR A 42 -10.50 24.45 -19.53
CA TYR A 42 -10.52 23.73 -18.25
C TYR A 42 -11.54 22.59 -18.31
N ASN A 43 -12.77 22.87 -18.75
CA ASN A 43 -13.82 21.86 -18.81
C ASN A 43 -13.49 20.75 -19.80
N THR A 44 -12.82 21.06 -20.91
CA THR A 44 -12.33 20.05 -21.86
C THR A 44 -11.29 19.13 -21.21
N VAL A 45 -10.32 19.70 -20.50
CA VAL A 45 -9.31 18.91 -19.77
C VAL A 45 -9.95 18.09 -18.65
N TRP A 46 -10.92 18.67 -17.94
CA TRP A 46 -11.73 17.98 -16.93
C TRP A 46 -12.46 16.79 -17.53
N HIS A 47 -13.13 16.97 -18.67
CA HIS A 47 -13.80 15.88 -19.38
C HIS A 47 -12.81 14.79 -19.79
N ILE A 48 -11.63 15.15 -20.30
CA ILE A 48 -10.60 14.17 -20.63
C ILE A 48 -10.17 13.39 -19.38
N ASN A 49 -9.94 14.06 -18.25
CA ASN A 49 -9.56 13.42 -16.99
C ASN A 49 -10.63 12.44 -16.48
N GLN A 50 -11.89 12.89 -16.39
CA GLN A 50 -13.00 12.05 -15.94
C GLN A 50 -13.28 10.91 -16.92
N LEU A 51 -13.14 11.15 -18.22
CA LEU A 51 -13.36 10.14 -19.26
C LEU A 51 -12.28 9.04 -19.20
N SER A 52 -11.01 9.45 -19.08
CA SER A 52 -9.86 8.55 -19.08
C SER A 52 -9.61 7.88 -17.72
N ARG A 53 -10.30 8.33 -16.66
CA ARG A 53 -10.15 7.84 -15.28
C ARG A 53 -8.69 7.90 -14.79
N VAL A 54 -7.93 8.90 -15.25
CA VAL A 54 -6.49 8.99 -14.99
C VAL A 54 -6.18 9.22 -13.51
N GLY A 55 -7.08 9.82 -12.73
CA GLY A 55 -6.98 9.89 -11.26
C GLY A 55 -6.99 8.51 -10.57
N TYR A 56 -7.84 7.59 -11.03
CA TYR A 56 -7.91 6.23 -10.51
C TYR A 56 -6.64 5.44 -10.82
N ILE A 57 -6.14 5.57 -12.04
CA ILE A 57 -4.87 4.96 -12.47
C ILE A 57 -3.70 5.58 -11.68
N ALA A 58 -3.68 6.89 -11.48
CA ALA A 58 -2.64 7.55 -10.70
C ALA A 58 -2.59 7.00 -9.26
N LEU A 59 -3.74 6.91 -8.59
CA LEU A 59 -3.85 6.29 -7.26
C LEU A 59 -3.33 4.84 -7.25
N ASP A 60 -3.73 4.06 -8.24
CA ASP A 60 -3.30 2.66 -8.34
C ASP A 60 -1.77 2.52 -8.58
N ILE A 61 -1.17 3.43 -9.36
CA ILE A 61 0.29 3.53 -9.49
C ILE A 61 0.93 3.84 -8.13
N PHE A 62 0.35 4.71 -7.29
CA PHE A 62 0.87 4.93 -5.92
C PHE A 62 0.87 3.63 -5.10
N PHE A 63 -0.17 2.81 -5.17
CA PHE A 63 -0.19 1.49 -4.51
C PHE A 63 0.91 0.55 -5.05
N VAL A 64 1.08 0.44 -6.37
CA VAL A 64 2.18 -0.39 -6.93
C VAL A 64 3.55 0.14 -6.49
N ILE A 65 3.75 1.46 -6.50
CA ILE A 65 4.98 2.11 -6.03
C ILE A 65 5.22 1.82 -4.53
N SER A 66 4.16 1.90 -3.72
CA SER A 66 4.20 1.63 -2.28
C SER A 66 4.67 0.20 -2.01
N GLY A 67 4.02 -0.78 -2.64
CA GLY A 67 4.40 -2.19 -2.56
C GLY A 67 5.84 -2.45 -3.02
N PHE A 68 6.26 -1.80 -4.11
CA PHE A 68 7.62 -1.89 -4.63
C PHE A 68 8.66 -1.37 -3.63
N PHE A 69 8.49 -0.16 -3.11
CA PHE A 69 9.48 0.45 -2.22
C PHE A 69 9.55 -0.21 -0.85
N ILE A 70 8.42 -0.61 -0.26
CA ILE A 70 8.40 -1.31 1.03
C ILE A 70 9.09 -2.66 0.91
N THR A 71 8.74 -3.45 -0.09
CA THR A 71 9.37 -4.76 -0.33
C THR A 71 10.86 -4.61 -0.57
N ARG A 72 11.27 -3.67 -1.43
CA ARG A 72 12.68 -3.41 -1.73
C ARG A 72 13.46 -2.97 -0.51
N LEU A 73 12.87 -2.16 0.37
CA LEU A 73 13.48 -1.76 1.63
C LEU A 73 13.73 -2.97 2.54
N LEU A 74 12.71 -3.81 2.73
CA LEU A 74 12.77 -4.99 3.60
C LEU A 74 13.76 -6.04 3.09
N LEU A 75 13.79 -6.30 1.78
CA LEU A 75 14.76 -7.21 1.16
C LEU A 75 16.20 -6.72 1.33
N ARG A 76 16.44 -5.42 1.15
CA ARG A 76 17.76 -4.82 1.35
C ARG A 76 18.21 -4.86 2.80
N GLU A 77 17.30 -4.59 3.73
CA GLU A 77 17.59 -4.66 5.17
C GLU A 77 17.97 -6.08 5.59
N ARG A 78 17.19 -7.08 5.14
CA ARG A 78 17.50 -8.50 5.35
C ARG A 78 18.83 -8.90 4.73
N ALA A 79 19.11 -8.47 3.50
CA ALA A 79 20.38 -8.79 2.82
C ALA A 79 21.60 -8.18 3.51
N LYS A 80 21.44 -6.97 4.10
CA LYS A 80 22.55 -6.27 4.77
C LYS A 80 22.76 -6.76 6.21
N THR A 81 21.71 -7.09 6.93
CA THR A 81 21.77 -7.32 8.40
C THR A 81 21.39 -8.74 8.81
N GLY A 82 20.96 -9.60 7.87
CA GLY A 82 20.42 -10.93 8.15
C GLY A 82 19.02 -10.94 8.76
N ARG A 83 18.46 -9.77 9.14
CA ARG A 83 17.18 -9.64 9.84
C ARG A 83 16.35 -8.45 9.35
N ILE A 84 15.10 -8.38 9.78
CA ILE A 84 14.21 -7.24 9.56
C ILE A 84 13.86 -6.68 10.94
N SER A 85 14.14 -5.39 11.18
CA SER A 85 13.77 -4.68 12.40
C SER A 85 12.39 -4.07 12.25
N PHE A 86 11.37 -4.73 12.80
CA PHE A 86 9.98 -4.23 12.80
C PHE A 86 9.88 -2.87 13.49
N LYS A 87 10.54 -2.70 14.64
CA LYS A 87 10.54 -1.43 15.37
C LYS A 87 11.06 -0.29 14.52
N ASP A 88 12.20 -0.48 13.83
CA ASP A 88 12.78 0.59 13.02
C ASP A 88 11.97 0.80 11.73
N PHE A 89 11.39 -0.27 11.18
CA PHE A 89 10.48 -0.18 10.04
C PHE A 89 9.27 0.71 10.37
N TYR A 90 8.53 0.40 11.44
CA TYR A 90 7.32 1.14 11.82
C TYR A 90 7.65 2.56 12.30
N MET A 91 8.73 2.77 13.05
CA MET A 91 9.14 4.11 13.49
C MET A 91 9.41 5.04 12.29
N ARG A 92 10.11 4.55 11.27
CA ARG A 92 10.40 5.33 10.04
C ARG A 92 9.14 5.68 9.24
N ARG A 93 8.06 4.89 9.37
CA ARG A 93 6.78 5.10 8.71
C ARG A 93 5.91 6.05 9.51
N ALA A 94 5.79 5.82 10.82
CA ALA A 94 5.09 6.71 11.74
C ALA A 94 5.62 8.14 11.63
N LEU A 95 6.94 8.36 11.74
CA LEU A 95 7.55 9.69 11.60
C LEU A 95 7.33 10.36 10.23
N ARG A 96 6.97 9.60 9.19
CA ARG A 96 6.68 10.12 7.86
C ARG A 96 5.21 10.45 7.67
N ILE A 97 4.31 9.62 8.20
CA ILE A 97 2.89 9.62 7.83
C ILE A 97 2.06 10.29 8.93
N PHE A 98 2.25 9.87 10.18
CA PHE A 98 1.41 10.27 11.31
C PHE A 98 1.37 11.77 11.59
N PRO A 99 2.48 12.55 11.52
CA PRO A 99 2.44 13.97 11.87
C PRO A 99 1.43 14.77 11.05
N VAL A 100 1.49 14.67 9.72
CA VAL A 100 0.59 15.42 8.83
C VAL A 100 -0.82 14.85 8.86
N TYR A 101 -0.95 13.52 8.89
CA TYR A 101 -2.25 12.87 8.95
C TYR A 101 -3.04 13.26 10.20
N TYR A 102 -2.50 13.00 11.40
CA TYR A 102 -3.21 13.28 12.64
C TYR A 102 -3.41 14.78 12.88
N LEU A 103 -2.46 15.63 12.47
CA LEU A 103 -2.70 17.08 12.49
C LEU A 103 -3.95 17.44 11.68
N THR A 104 -4.08 16.87 10.48
CA THR A 104 -5.20 17.18 9.59
C THR A 104 -6.50 16.62 10.13
N VAL A 105 -6.50 15.38 10.63
CA VAL A 105 -7.67 14.77 11.28
C VAL A 105 -8.13 15.63 12.45
N ILE A 106 -7.22 15.97 13.37
CA ILE A 106 -7.54 16.78 14.55
C ILE A 106 -8.06 18.16 14.13
N ALA A 107 -7.40 18.84 13.17
CA ALA A 107 -7.88 20.12 12.67
C ALA A 107 -9.29 20.02 12.07
N CYS A 108 -9.57 18.96 11.30
CA CYS A 108 -10.91 18.75 10.75
C CYS A 108 -11.94 18.50 11.84
N LEU A 109 -11.62 17.77 12.92
CA LEU A 109 -12.53 17.54 14.05
C LEU A 109 -12.95 18.85 14.75
N PHE A 110 -12.11 19.90 14.69
CA PHE A 110 -12.45 21.23 15.22
C PHE A 110 -13.25 22.10 14.24
N ILE A 111 -13.12 21.86 12.93
CA ILE A 111 -13.72 22.70 11.87
C ILE A 111 -15.06 22.13 11.41
N PHE A 112 -15.18 20.81 11.29
CA PHE A 112 -16.33 20.10 10.74
C PHE A 112 -16.98 19.18 11.77
N LYS A 113 -18.21 18.75 11.49
CA LYS A 113 -18.92 17.77 12.32
C LYS A 113 -18.62 16.36 11.85
N PHE A 114 -18.28 15.48 12.80
CA PHE A 114 -18.05 14.06 12.57
C PHE A 114 -18.89 13.25 13.54
N SER A 115 -19.34 12.06 13.11
CA SER A 115 -19.90 11.09 14.06
C SER A 115 -18.78 10.49 14.92
N THR A 116 -19.16 9.88 16.05
CA THR A 116 -18.21 9.13 16.88
C THR A 116 -17.57 7.98 16.09
N ALA A 117 -18.33 7.32 15.21
CA ALA A 117 -17.84 6.21 14.41
C ALA A 117 -16.87 6.66 13.29
N ASP A 118 -17.13 7.80 12.64
CA ASP A 118 -16.15 8.43 11.73
C ASP A 118 -14.84 8.74 12.46
N THR A 119 -14.96 9.38 13.63
CA THR A 119 -13.81 9.80 14.43
C THR A 119 -12.94 8.60 14.81
N ILE A 120 -13.56 7.52 15.32
CA ILE A 120 -12.84 6.31 15.69
C ILE A 120 -12.17 5.70 14.46
N SER A 121 -12.89 5.54 13.35
CA SER A 121 -12.37 4.86 12.17
C SER A 121 -11.25 5.63 11.45
N LEU A 122 -11.27 6.96 11.48
CA LEU A 122 -10.16 7.81 11.04
C LEU A 122 -8.94 7.65 11.95
N LEU A 123 -9.13 7.73 13.27
CA LEU A 123 -8.03 7.60 14.23
C LEU A 123 -7.39 6.20 14.25
N SER A 124 -8.16 5.15 13.95
CA SER A 124 -7.68 3.77 13.92
C SER A 124 -7.22 3.29 12.54
N TYR A 125 -7.24 4.14 11.50
CA TYR A 125 -6.97 3.74 10.11
C TYR A 125 -7.84 2.56 9.65
N THR A 126 -9.13 2.55 10.03
CA THR A 126 -10.13 1.58 9.58
C THR A 126 -11.25 2.22 8.78
N PHE A 127 -11.07 3.48 8.37
CA PHE A 127 -12.04 4.27 7.62
C PHE A 127 -12.46 3.59 6.31
N ASN A 128 -11.55 2.87 5.64
CA ASN A 128 -11.83 2.12 4.41
C ASN A 128 -12.77 0.92 4.59
N PHE A 129 -12.99 0.44 5.81
CA PHE A 129 -14.00 -0.59 6.10
C PHE A 129 -15.33 0.03 6.54
N TYR A 130 -15.27 1.17 7.22
CA TYR A 130 -16.45 1.84 7.78
C TYR A 130 -17.20 2.67 6.73
N HIS A 131 -16.50 3.59 6.05
CA HIS A 131 -17.12 4.57 5.15
C HIS A 131 -17.95 3.96 4.01
N PRO A 132 -17.51 2.87 3.31
CA PRO A 132 -18.31 2.27 2.26
C PRO A 132 -19.67 1.69 2.72
N LEU A 133 -19.80 1.38 4.02
CA LEU A 133 -21.04 0.86 4.62
C LEU A 133 -21.90 1.97 5.24
N HIS A 134 -21.33 3.18 5.37
CA HIS A 134 -21.96 4.35 5.95
C HIS A 134 -21.58 5.60 5.15
N PRO A 135 -21.98 5.69 3.87
CA PRO A 135 -21.52 6.74 2.98
C PRO A 135 -22.18 8.08 3.36
N VAL A 136 -21.43 8.91 4.06
CA VAL A 136 -21.80 10.30 4.38
C VAL A 136 -20.71 11.24 3.86
N PRO A 137 -21.07 12.41 3.29
CA PRO A 137 -20.08 13.37 2.83
C PRO A 137 -19.07 13.70 3.92
N ASN A 138 -17.78 13.46 3.64
CA ASN A 138 -16.72 13.55 4.64
C ASN A 138 -15.49 14.29 4.07
N PRO A 139 -14.99 15.35 4.72
CA PRO A 139 -13.85 16.13 4.22
C PRO A 139 -12.53 15.33 4.19
N LEU A 140 -12.49 14.15 4.82
CA LEU A 140 -11.36 13.24 4.86
C LEU A 140 -11.62 11.94 4.11
N GLU A 141 -12.63 11.89 3.24
CA GLU A 141 -13.04 10.68 2.53
C GLU A 141 -11.87 9.99 1.82
N HIS A 142 -11.03 10.75 1.10
CA HIS A 142 -9.87 10.24 0.37
C HIS A 142 -8.87 9.46 1.25
N THR A 143 -8.89 9.64 2.56
CA THR A 143 -7.98 8.96 3.49
C THR A 143 -8.26 7.46 3.66
N TRP A 144 -9.34 6.93 3.06
CA TRP A 144 -9.52 5.48 2.93
C TRP A 144 -8.30 4.81 2.30
N SER A 145 -7.65 5.46 1.33
CA SER A 145 -6.47 4.90 0.65
C SER A 145 -5.26 4.83 1.58
N LEU A 146 -5.09 5.81 2.48
CA LEU A 146 -4.05 5.80 3.51
C LEU A 146 -4.30 4.71 4.55
N SER A 147 -5.57 4.44 4.89
CA SER A 147 -5.94 3.30 5.73
C SER A 147 -5.51 1.98 5.09
N VAL A 148 -5.78 1.79 3.80
CA VAL A 148 -5.30 0.62 3.05
C VAL A 148 -3.77 0.51 3.07
N GLU A 149 -3.05 1.62 2.85
CA GLU A 149 -1.58 1.61 2.89
C GLU A 149 -1.02 1.26 4.26
N GLU A 150 -1.53 1.86 5.35
CA GLU A 150 -1.06 1.56 6.71
C GLU A 150 -1.34 0.11 7.10
N GLN A 151 -2.52 -0.41 6.77
CA GLN A 151 -2.86 -1.82 6.95
C GLN A 151 -1.89 -2.73 6.18
N PHE A 152 -1.57 -2.38 4.93
CA PHE A 152 -0.55 -3.09 4.16
C PHE A 152 0.83 -3.03 4.82
N TYR A 153 1.26 -1.86 5.32
CA TYR A 153 2.53 -1.72 6.03
C TYR A 153 2.58 -2.56 7.30
N PHE A 154 1.44 -2.77 7.95
CA PHE A 154 1.34 -3.66 9.10
C PHE A 154 1.57 -5.13 8.71
N PHE A 155 0.84 -5.65 7.72
CA PHE A 155 0.87 -7.08 7.38
C PHE A 155 2.04 -7.50 6.48
N TRP A 156 2.52 -6.61 5.61
CA TRP A 156 3.49 -6.98 4.57
C TRP A 156 4.87 -7.42 5.10
N PRO A 157 5.46 -6.79 6.13
CA PRO A 157 6.70 -7.29 6.74
C PRO A 157 6.55 -8.68 7.34
N LEU A 158 5.38 -9.02 7.90
CA LEU A 158 5.08 -10.36 8.41
C LEU A 158 5.04 -11.37 7.27
N LEU A 159 4.40 -11.04 6.15
CA LEU A 159 4.38 -11.90 4.96
C LEU A 159 5.80 -12.19 4.46
N ILE A 160 6.65 -11.17 4.34
CA ILE A 160 8.05 -11.35 3.90
C ILE A 160 8.86 -12.18 4.91
N LEU A 161 8.54 -12.11 6.20
CA LEU A 161 9.18 -12.89 7.25
C LEU A 161 8.77 -14.37 7.22
N LEU A 162 7.47 -14.63 7.15
CA LEU A 162 6.89 -15.96 7.31
C LEU A 162 6.97 -16.79 6.03
N VAL A 163 6.92 -16.16 4.85
CA VAL A 163 6.99 -16.86 3.57
C VAL A 163 8.46 -17.18 3.23
N PRO A 164 8.83 -18.45 3.00
CA PRO A 164 10.19 -18.80 2.62
C PRO A 164 10.61 -18.09 1.32
N PRO A 165 11.89 -17.65 1.18
CA PRO A 165 12.35 -16.89 0.02
C PRO A 165 12.02 -17.55 -1.33
N ARG A 166 12.12 -18.89 -1.41
CA ARG A 166 11.79 -19.68 -2.61
C ARG A 166 10.33 -19.56 -3.08
N TRP A 167 9.41 -19.24 -2.16
CA TRP A 167 7.97 -19.09 -2.44
C TRP A 167 7.55 -17.63 -2.57
N LEU A 168 8.37 -16.69 -2.09
CA LEU A 168 7.99 -15.29 -1.97
C LEU A 168 7.55 -14.68 -3.31
N SER A 169 8.29 -14.92 -4.40
CA SER A 169 7.90 -14.46 -5.74
C SER A 169 6.55 -15.01 -6.22
N ARG A 170 6.25 -16.29 -5.92
CA ARG A 170 4.95 -16.91 -6.27
C ARG A 170 3.83 -16.37 -5.40
N VAL A 171 4.08 -16.18 -4.11
CA VAL A 171 3.06 -15.65 -3.19
C VAL A 171 2.69 -14.22 -3.56
N THR A 172 3.66 -13.33 -3.73
CA THR A 172 3.39 -11.92 -4.04
C THR A 172 2.87 -11.70 -5.46
N GLY A 173 3.31 -12.52 -6.43
CA GLY A 173 3.00 -12.34 -7.85
C GLY A 173 1.84 -13.19 -8.39
N ILE A 174 1.38 -14.20 -7.64
CA ILE A 174 0.30 -15.10 -8.08
C ILE A 174 -0.74 -15.27 -6.96
N VAL A 175 -0.34 -15.78 -5.80
CA VAL A 175 -1.31 -16.15 -4.74
C VAL A 175 -2.07 -14.93 -4.22
N VAL A 176 -1.37 -13.87 -3.80
CA VAL A 176 -2.02 -12.65 -3.29
C VAL A 176 -2.87 -11.95 -4.36
N PRO A 177 -2.41 -11.75 -5.61
CA PRO A 177 -3.25 -11.26 -6.71
C PRO A 177 -4.52 -12.07 -6.96
N LEU A 178 -4.43 -13.41 -6.93
CA LEU A 178 -5.59 -14.29 -7.10
C LEU A 178 -6.57 -14.16 -5.94
N LEU A 179 -6.08 -14.13 -4.70
CA LEU A 179 -6.92 -13.91 -3.52
C LEU A 179 -7.59 -12.54 -3.54
N ALA A 180 -6.87 -11.50 -3.96
CA ALA A 180 -7.42 -10.15 -4.11
C ALA A 180 -8.53 -10.11 -5.16
N THR A 181 -8.31 -10.75 -6.31
CA THR A 181 -9.31 -10.86 -7.38
C THR A 181 -10.54 -11.67 -6.93
N ALA A 182 -10.31 -12.82 -6.29
CA ALA A 182 -11.38 -13.65 -5.74
C ALA A 182 -12.19 -12.88 -4.67
N SER A 183 -11.54 -12.10 -3.81
CA SER A 183 -12.23 -11.28 -2.82
C SER A 183 -13.15 -10.24 -3.46
N GLY A 184 -12.71 -9.60 -4.55
CA GLY A 184 -13.54 -8.66 -5.32
C GLY A 184 -14.75 -9.34 -5.94
N LEU A 185 -14.57 -10.53 -6.52
CA LEU A 185 -15.68 -11.32 -7.06
C LEU A 185 -16.68 -11.75 -5.98
N VAL A 186 -16.20 -12.20 -4.82
CA VAL A 186 -17.06 -12.58 -3.69
C VAL A 186 -17.84 -11.38 -3.18
N MET A 187 -17.17 -10.24 -2.95
CA MET A 187 -17.84 -8.99 -2.58
C MET A 187 -18.86 -8.58 -3.64
N ALA A 188 -18.52 -8.76 -4.93
CA ALA A 188 -19.42 -8.44 -6.01
C ALA A 188 -20.70 -9.26 -6.01
N VAL A 189 -20.60 -10.56 -5.70
CA VAL A 189 -21.78 -11.43 -5.55
C VAL A 189 -22.58 -11.06 -4.31
N ILE A 190 -21.94 -10.80 -3.17
CA ILE A 190 -22.62 -10.44 -1.92
C ILE A 190 -23.41 -9.14 -2.05
N PHE A 191 -22.83 -8.13 -2.70
CA PHE A 191 -23.40 -6.79 -2.76
C PHE A 191 -24.15 -6.46 -4.06
N ILE A 192 -24.34 -7.41 -4.98
CA ILE A 192 -24.99 -7.15 -6.29
C ILE A 192 -26.42 -6.61 -6.19
N GLY A 193 -27.12 -6.92 -5.09
CA GLY A 193 -28.49 -6.46 -4.84
C GLY A 193 -28.60 -5.15 -4.05
N HIS A 194 -27.48 -4.54 -3.65
CA HIS A 194 -27.46 -3.27 -2.93
C HIS A 194 -27.43 -2.08 -3.90
N ASP A 195 -27.51 -0.85 -3.37
CA ASP A 195 -27.29 0.34 -4.18
C ASP A 195 -25.96 0.21 -4.94
N PRO A 196 -25.95 0.35 -6.29
CA PRO A 196 -24.75 0.09 -7.07
C PRO A 196 -23.56 0.95 -6.65
N ARG A 197 -23.76 2.21 -6.22
CA ARG A 197 -22.68 3.10 -5.81
C ARG A 197 -22.04 2.64 -4.51
N GLU A 198 -22.85 2.41 -3.48
CA GLU A 198 -22.37 1.95 -2.17
C GLU A 198 -21.68 0.59 -2.28
N ALA A 199 -22.32 -0.35 -3.00
CA ALA A 199 -21.79 -1.67 -3.27
C ALA A 199 -20.44 -1.61 -4.01
N GLY A 200 -20.30 -0.69 -4.95
CA GLY A 200 -19.06 -0.43 -5.67
C GLY A 200 -17.93 0.06 -4.77
N ASP A 201 -18.24 0.98 -3.86
CA ASP A 201 -17.26 1.56 -2.93
C ASP A 201 -16.70 0.50 -1.97
N VAL A 202 -17.51 -0.49 -1.57
CA VAL A 202 -17.03 -1.64 -0.77
C VAL A 202 -15.91 -2.39 -1.51
N VAL A 203 -16.09 -2.67 -2.80
CA VAL A 203 -15.05 -3.34 -3.61
C VAL A 203 -13.86 -2.41 -3.85
N TYR A 204 -14.12 -1.14 -4.15
CA TYR A 204 -13.11 -0.16 -4.53
C TYR A 204 -12.20 0.23 -3.36
N MET A 205 -12.73 0.41 -2.14
CA MET A 205 -11.96 0.89 -0.98
C MET A 205 -11.36 -0.25 -0.12
N SER A 206 -11.76 -1.50 -0.36
CA SER A 206 -11.33 -2.67 0.41
C SER A 206 -9.82 -2.92 0.35
N LEU A 207 -9.21 -3.19 1.50
CA LEU A 207 -7.83 -3.68 1.59
C LEU A 207 -7.63 -4.93 0.71
N PHE A 208 -8.58 -5.86 0.75
CA PHE A 208 -8.45 -7.17 0.14
C PHE A 208 -8.34 -7.08 -1.38
N THR A 209 -9.09 -6.19 -2.03
CA THR A 209 -9.01 -5.97 -3.47
C THR A 209 -7.74 -5.18 -3.84
N ARG A 210 -7.37 -4.18 -3.01
CA ARG A 210 -6.16 -3.35 -3.21
C ARG A 210 -4.85 -4.08 -2.98
N MET A 211 -4.88 -5.20 -2.26
CA MET A 211 -3.73 -6.10 -2.18
C MET A 211 -3.22 -6.54 -3.56
N LEU A 212 -4.05 -6.52 -4.62
CA LEU A 212 -3.63 -6.79 -5.99
C LEU A 212 -2.47 -5.89 -6.43
N SER A 213 -2.68 -4.57 -6.44
CA SER A 213 -1.69 -3.60 -6.91
C SER A 213 -0.49 -3.52 -5.97
N LEU A 214 -0.75 -3.54 -4.66
CA LEU A 214 0.30 -3.52 -3.62
C LEU A 214 1.22 -4.75 -3.74
N SER A 215 0.65 -5.96 -3.89
CA SER A 215 1.46 -7.19 -3.96
C SER A 215 2.21 -7.30 -5.28
N LEU A 216 1.62 -6.86 -6.40
CA LEU A 216 2.31 -6.80 -7.69
C LEU A 216 3.48 -5.81 -7.66
N GLY A 217 3.35 -4.69 -6.97
CA GLY A 217 4.47 -3.80 -6.65
C GLY A 217 5.60 -4.53 -5.92
N GLY A 218 5.27 -5.28 -4.87
CA GLY A 218 6.24 -6.10 -4.15
C GLY A 218 6.86 -7.22 -5.00
N TRP A 219 6.09 -7.81 -5.89
CA TRP A 219 6.60 -8.77 -6.88
C TRP A 219 7.63 -8.14 -7.82
N LEU A 220 7.40 -6.92 -8.32
CA LEU A 220 8.39 -6.19 -9.11
C LEU A 220 9.68 -5.94 -8.32
N ALA A 221 9.58 -5.64 -7.02
CA ALA A 221 10.77 -5.46 -6.18
C ALA A 221 11.58 -6.76 -6.02
N LEU A 222 10.91 -7.90 -5.87
CA LEU A 222 11.58 -9.21 -5.84
C LEU A 222 12.28 -9.50 -7.16
N ARG A 223 11.64 -9.20 -8.29
CA ARG A 223 12.26 -9.35 -9.62
C ARG A 223 13.47 -8.43 -9.81
N GLU A 224 13.42 -7.19 -9.31
CA GLU A 224 14.58 -6.29 -9.30
C GLU A 224 15.70 -6.86 -8.45
N PHE A 225 15.38 -7.36 -7.26
CA PHE A 225 16.34 -7.92 -6.32
C PHE A 225 17.02 -9.20 -6.85
N GLU A 226 16.26 -10.06 -7.54
CA GLU A 226 16.75 -11.29 -8.17
C GLU A 226 17.42 -11.06 -9.54
N ASN A 227 17.53 -9.82 -10.02
CA ASN A 227 18.00 -9.49 -11.37
C ASN A 227 17.24 -10.22 -12.50
N ARG A 228 15.92 -10.36 -12.35
CA ARG A 228 15.03 -11.02 -13.33
C ARG A 228 14.16 -9.99 -14.06
N PRO A 229 14.69 -9.24 -15.03
CA PRO A 229 13.95 -8.17 -15.69
C PRO A 229 12.70 -8.68 -16.42
N LEU A 230 11.71 -7.80 -16.56
CA LEU A 230 10.57 -8.03 -17.45
C LEU A 230 10.92 -7.56 -18.87
N ARG A 231 10.47 -8.32 -19.87
CA ARG A 231 10.65 -7.96 -21.30
C ARG A 231 9.64 -6.88 -21.69
N GLY A 232 10.08 -5.88 -22.47
CA GLY A 232 9.27 -4.70 -22.82
C GLY A 232 7.93 -4.99 -23.49
N TRP A 233 7.82 -6.04 -24.30
CA TRP A 233 6.54 -6.44 -24.92
C TRP A 233 5.47 -6.82 -23.89
N ARG A 234 5.86 -7.29 -22.70
CA ARG A 234 4.90 -7.58 -21.62
C ARG A 234 4.32 -6.30 -21.05
N CYS A 235 5.12 -5.24 -20.94
CA CYS A 235 4.62 -3.92 -20.54
C CYS A 235 3.66 -3.35 -21.60
N LEU A 236 3.98 -3.55 -22.88
CA LEU A 236 3.09 -3.13 -23.98
C LEU A 236 1.78 -3.94 -23.98
N ALA A 237 1.84 -5.26 -23.82
CA ALA A 237 0.66 -6.10 -23.78
C ALA A 237 -0.26 -5.76 -22.60
N LEU A 238 0.31 -5.48 -21.44
CA LEU A 238 -0.44 -5.03 -20.27
C LEU A 238 -1.06 -3.64 -20.47
N PHE A 239 -0.34 -2.72 -21.12
CA PHE A 239 -0.87 -1.39 -21.50
C PHE A 239 -2.04 -1.51 -22.48
N LEU A 240 -1.90 -2.34 -23.53
CA LEU A 240 -2.96 -2.58 -24.50
C LEU A 240 -4.16 -3.29 -23.86
N GLY A 241 -3.92 -4.26 -22.97
CA GLY A 241 -4.98 -4.93 -22.22
C GLY A 241 -5.78 -3.97 -21.35
N ALA A 242 -5.10 -3.01 -20.72
CA ALA A 242 -5.79 -1.97 -19.97
C ALA A 242 -6.53 -0.97 -20.86
N LEU A 243 -5.98 -0.61 -22.03
CA LEU A 243 -6.68 0.23 -23.00
C LEU A 243 -8.00 -0.43 -23.42
N VAL A 244 -7.98 -1.76 -23.63
CA VAL A 244 -9.20 -2.53 -23.91
C VAL A 244 -10.21 -2.41 -22.76
N VAL A 245 -9.80 -2.58 -21.50
CA VAL A 245 -10.74 -2.45 -20.38
C VAL A 245 -11.27 -1.02 -20.21
N LEU A 246 -10.44 0.00 -20.45
CA LEU A 246 -10.89 1.40 -20.48
C LEU A 246 -11.88 1.66 -21.63
N THR A 247 -11.71 1.01 -22.78
CA THR A 247 -12.72 1.07 -23.85
C THR A 247 -14.02 0.36 -23.48
N LEU A 248 -13.94 -0.76 -22.75
CA LEU A 248 -15.13 -1.46 -22.24
C LEU A 248 -15.87 -0.65 -21.17
N ASP A 249 -15.15 0.08 -20.29
CA ASP A 249 -15.75 1.06 -19.37
C ASP A 249 -16.57 2.13 -20.12
N ARG A 250 -16.02 2.65 -21.23
CA ARG A 250 -16.72 3.61 -22.07
C ARG A 250 -17.98 3.00 -22.70
N MET A 251 -17.90 1.76 -23.17
CA MET A 251 -19.05 1.07 -23.75
C MET A 251 -20.13 0.86 -22.69
N GLY A 252 -19.79 0.35 -21.50
CA GLY A 252 -20.75 0.18 -20.40
C GLY A 252 -21.51 1.46 -20.06
N ARG A 253 -20.78 2.59 -19.95
CA ARG A 253 -21.38 3.92 -19.72
C ARG A 253 -22.41 4.33 -20.74
N ASN A 254 -22.10 4.18 -22.03
CA ASN A 254 -22.99 4.60 -23.11
C ASN A 254 -24.28 3.78 -23.16
N TYR A 255 -24.28 2.58 -22.60
CA TYR A 255 -25.46 1.71 -22.53
C TYR A 255 -26.20 1.78 -21.18
N GLY A 256 -25.81 2.68 -20.26
CA GLY A 256 -26.39 2.75 -18.91
C GLY A 256 -26.03 1.54 -18.04
N ILE A 257 -25.09 0.73 -18.50
CA ILE A 257 -24.63 -0.50 -17.87
C ILE A 257 -23.40 -0.11 -17.02
N ILE A 258 -23.63 0.01 -15.71
CA ILE A 258 -22.63 -0.44 -14.71
C ILE A 258 -21.36 0.44 -14.60
N THR A 259 -21.46 1.69 -14.15
CA THR A 259 -20.26 2.43 -13.66
C THR A 259 -19.98 2.26 -12.18
N SER A 260 -20.98 1.79 -11.46
CA SER A 260 -20.94 1.74 -10.00
C SER A 260 -20.93 0.31 -9.47
N GLN A 261 -21.42 -0.68 -10.23
CA GLN A 261 -21.59 -2.03 -9.70
C GLN A 261 -20.27 -2.65 -9.19
N PRO A 262 -20.35 -3.49 -8.15
CA PRO A 262 -19.21 -4.21 -7.60
C PRO A 262 -18.39 -5.02 -8.62
N LEU A 263 -19.05 -5.68 -9.58
CA LEU A 263 -18.38 -6.51 -10.58
C LEU A 263 -17.52 -5.66 -11.53
N TYR A 264 -18.03 -4.48 -11.90
CA TYR A 264 -17.27 -3.52 -12.70
C TYR A 264 -15.99 -3.13 -11.98
N TRP A 265 -16.07 -2.77 -10.70
CA TRP A 265 -14.90 -2.35 -9.93
C TRP A 265 -13.85 -3.46 -9.84
N THR A 266 -14.27 -4.71 -9.68
CA THR A 266 -13.32 -5.84 -9.69
C THR A 266 -12.54 -5.92 -11.01
N ILE A 267 -13.22 -5.80 -12.15
CA ILE A 267 -12.58 -5.83 -13.48
C ILE A 267 -11.72 -4.58 -13.71
N ALA A 268 -12.22 -3.40 -13.33
CA ALA A 268 -11.52 -2.14 -13.48
C ALA A 268 -10.23 -2.10 -12.65
N LEU A 269 -10.24 -2.61 -11.42
CA LEU A 269 -9.05 -2.71 -10.58
C LEU A 269 -7.98 -3.61 -11.18
N ILE A 270 -8.35 -4.71 -11.84
CA ILE A 270 -7.40 -5.55 -12.57
C ILE A 270 -6.75 -4.75 -13.71
N ALA A 271 -7.54 -4.01 -14.48
CA ALA A 271 -7.00 -3.19 -15.56
C ALA A 271 -6.10 -2.07 -15.07
N TYR A 272 -6.49 -1.36 -14.00
CA TYR A 272 -5.65 -0.35 -13.38
C TYR A 272 -4.33 -0.97 -12.90
N ALA A 273 -4.39 -2.10 -12.20
CA ALA A 273 -3.18 -2.82 -11.76
C ALA A 273 -2.27 -3.18 -12.94
N MET A 274 -2.84 -3.60 -14.08
CA MET A 274 -2.06 -3.88 -15.30
C MET A 274 -1.37 -2.63 -15.86
N VAL A 275 -2.06 -1.47 -15.95
CA VAL A 275 -1.41 -0.20 -16.33
C VAL A 275 -0.30 0.14 -15.35
N SER A 276 -0.62 0.12 -14.07
CA SER A 276 0.26 0.57 -13.00
C SER A 276 1.53 -0.27 -12.93
N VAL A 277 1.39 -1.59 -13.00
CA VAL A 277 2.52 -2.53 -13.05
C VAL A 277 3.35 -2.33 -14.31
N SER A 278 2.72 -2.05 -15.46
CA SER A 278 3.46 -1.74 -16.69
C SER A 278 4.26 -0.47 -16.58
N PHE A 279 3.66 0.59 -16.02
CA PHE A 279 4.32 1.87 -15.79
C PHE A 279 5.55 1.70 -14.89
N VAL A 280 5.37 1.06 -13.72
CA VAL A 280 6.47 0.82 -12.77
C VAL A 280 7.51 -0.13 -13.36
N ALA A 281 7.10 -1.21 -14.05
CA ALA A 281 8.01 -2.13 -14.71
C ALA A 281 8.83 -1.45 -15.81
N THR A 282 8.24 -0.53 -16.56
CA THR A 282 8.95 0.26 -17.59
C THR A 282 10.00 1.15 -16.94
N MET A 283 9.66 1.85 -15.86
CA MET A 283 10.62 2.66 -15.09
C MET A 283 11.78 1.84 -14.52
N VAL A 284 11.48 0.65 -14.00
CA VAL A 284 12.49 -0.18 -13.34
C VAL A 284 13.34 -0.97 -14.34
N PHE A 285 12.72 -1.70 -15.27
CA PHE A 285 13.38 -2.74 -16.06
C PHE A 285 13.70 -2.35 -17.51
N ASP A 286 12.94 -1.43 -18.10
CA ASP A 286 13.16 -1.06 -19.50
C ASP A 286 14.49 -0.30 -19.66
N ARG A 287 15.03 -0.35 -20.88
CA ARG A 287 16.21 0.41 -21.33
C ARG A 287 15.95 1.14 -22.66
N GLY A 288 14.73 1.04 -23.20
CA GLY A 288 14.32 1.60 -24.48
C GLY A 288 14.07 3.11 -24.47
N ILE A 289 13.53 3.60 -25.59
CA ILE A 289 13.17 5.01 -25.77
C ILE A 289 12.08 5.46 -24.81
N LEU A 290 11.10 4.59 -24.52
CA LEU A 290 9.96 4.92 -23.68
C LEU A 290 10.39 5.32 -22.26
N LYS A 291 11.26 4.52 -21.61
CA LYS A 291 11.83 4.89 -20.32
C LYS A 291 12.60 6.21 -20.37
N ARG A 292 13.39 6.46 -21.43
CA ARG A 292 14.16 7.70 -21.56
C ARG A 292 13.24 8.92 -21.63
N LEU A 293 12.18 8.85 -22.44
CA LEU A 293 11.16 9.90 -22.54
C LEU A 293 10.45 10.14 -21.21
N MET A 294 9.94 9.08 -20.59
CA MET A 294 9.27 9.17 -19.29
C MET A 294 10.21 9.74 -18.22
N THR A 295 11.48 9.33 -18.19
CA THR A 295 12.46 9.87 -17.24
C THR A 295 12.76 11.34 -17.51
N ALA A 296 12.89 11.75 -18.78
CA ALA A 296 13.14 13.14 -19.15
C ALA A 296 12.00 14.05 -18.69
N VAL A 297 10.75 13.65 -18.93
CA VAL A 297 9.57 14.41 -18.50
C VAL A 297 9.42 14.40 -16.97
N LEU A 298 9.46 13.22 -16.35
CA LEU A 298 9.21 13.06 -14.92
C LEU A 298 10.39 13.48 -14.04
N SER A 299 11.55 13.84 -14.59
CA SER A 299 12.68 14.34 -13.80
C SER A 299 12.79 15.87 -13.80
N ILE A 300 11.85 16.57 -14.44
CA ILE A 300 11.79 18.04 -14.41
C ILE A 300 11.71 18.52 -12.96
N SER A 301 12.50 19.55 -12.64
CA SER A 301 12.65 20.08 -11.28
C SER A 301 11.32 20.45 -10.63
N LEU A 302 10.43 21.10 -11.39
CA LEU A 302 9.09 21.49 -10.94
C LEU A 302 8.26 20.27 -10.49
N LEU A 303 8.20 19.22 -11.31
CA LEU A 303 7.44 18.01 -10.98
C LEU A 303 8.03 17.30 -9.77
N ARG A 304 9.35 17.25 -9.64
CA ARG A 304 9.99 16.68 -8.44
C ARG A 304 9.71 17.51 -7.19
N GLY A 305 9.63 18.85 -7.32
CA GLY A 305 9.24 19.75 -6.24
C GLY A 305 7.82 19.43 -5.72
N PHE A 306 6.85 19.32 -6.63
CA PHE A 306 5.52 18.82 -6.28
C PHE A 306 5.56 17.38 -5.72
N GLY A 307 6.47 16.55 -6.23
CA GLY A 307 6.73 15.20 -5.71
C GLY A 307 7.11 15.16 -4.25
N GLN A 308 7.91 16.12 -3.78
CA GLN A 308 8.29 16.25 -2.37
C GLN A 308 7.08 16.63 -1.51
N LEU A 309 6.24 17.54 -1.99
CA LEU A 309 5.04 18.01 -1.30
C LEU A 309 3.83 17.08 -1.45
N SER A 310 3.92 16.06 -2.32
CA SER A 310 2.78 15.24 -2.74
C SER A 310 1.98 14.63 -1.61
N TYR A 311 2.64 14.26 -0.51
CA TYR A 311 1.95 13.67 0.64
C TYR A 311 1.06 14.69 1.36
N ALA A 312 1.61 15.85 1.74
CA ALA A 312 0.82 16.90 2.36
C ALA A 312 -0.28 17.46 1.43
N MET A 313 0.03 17.62 0.14
CA MET A 313 -0.96 18.02 -0.86
C MET A 313 -2.13 17.03 -0.90
N TYR A 314 -1.82 15.72 -0.91
CA TYR A 314 -2.83 14.68 -0.87
C TYR A 314 -3.64 14.72 0.42
N VAL A 315 -3.03 14.96 1.58
CA VAL A 315 -3.78 14.99 2.84
C VAL A 315 -4.69 16.22 2.94
N PHE A 316 -4.21 17.41 2.53
CA PHE A 316 -4.94 18.67 2.72
C PHE A 316 -5.97 19.00 1.65
N HIS A 317 -5.88 18.44 0.43
CA HIS A 317 -6.71 18.94 -0.67
C HIS A 317 -8.22 18.81 -0.44
N LEU A 318 -8.70 17.65 0.02
CA LEU A 318 -10.15 17.43 0.16
C LEU A 318 -10.75 18.28 1.28
N PRO A 319 -10.13 18.41 2.48
CA PRO A 319 -10.61 19.35 3.50
C PRO A 319 -10.69 20.79 3.00
N VAL A 320 -9.73 21.23 2.19
CA VAL A 320 -9.74 22.57 1.59
C VAL A 320 -10.88 22.73 0.59
N LEU A 321 -11.10 21.74 -0.27
CA LEU A 321 -12.22 21.73 -1.22
C LEU A 321 -13.57 21.74 -0.49
N PHE A 322 -13.69 20.99 0.61
CA PHE A 322 -14.88 20.97 1.46
C PHE A 322 -15.13 22.32 2.12
N TYR A 323 -14.09 22.92 2.72
CA TYR A 323 -14.19 24.22 3.39
C TYR A 323 -14.64 25.34 2.43
N LEU A 324 -14.24 25.27 1.16
CA LEU A 324 -14.62 26.23 0.13
C LEU A 324 -15.97 25.92 -0.55
N GLY A 325 -16.69 24.87 -0.13
CA GLY A 325 -17.97 24.46 -0.72
C GLY A 325 -17.84 23.88 -2.14
N ILE A 326 -16.63 23.55 -2.59
CA ILE A 326 -16.37 23.03 -3.94
C ILE A 326 -16.81 21.57 -4.07
N ASN A 327 -16.72 20.81 -2.98
CA ASN A 327 -17.14 19.40 -2.97
C ASN A 327 -18.64 19.24 -3.21
N ASP A 328 -19.47 20.06 -2.56
CA ASP A 328 -20.94 20.01 -2.72
C ASP A 328 -21.31 20.30 -4.18
N ALA A 329 -20.68 21.32 -4.79
CA ALA A 329 -20.87 21.61 -6.20
C ALA A 329 -20.46 20.44 -7.11
N ALA A 330 -19.38 19.70 -6.77
CA ALA A 330 -18.97 18.52 -7.51
C ALA A 330 -19.96 17.35 -7.41
N LEU A 331 -20.56 17.16 -6.24
CA LEU A 331 -21.58 16.12 -6.01
C LEU A 331 -22.90 16.44 -6.71
N ASP A 332 -23.30 17.71 -6.70
CA ASP A 332 -24.57 18.17 -7.31
C ASP A 332 -24.44 18.44 -8.82
N GLY A 333 -23.23 18.29 -9.39
CA GLY A 333 -22.96 18.57 -10.80
C GLY A 333 -22.98 20.06 -11.14
N ALA A 334 -22.94 20.94 -10.13
CA ALA A 334 -22.87 22.37 -10.29
C ALA A 334 -21.48 22.82 -10.75
N LYS A 335 -21.43 23.95 -11.45
CA LYS A 335 -20.19 24.60 -11.86
C LYS A 335 -19.79 25.66 -10.85
N VAL A 336 -18.50 25.79 -10.60
CA VAL A 336 -17.94 26.81 -9.71
C VAL A 336 -17.11 27.85 -10.47
N PRO A 337 -16.88 29.05 -9.93
CA PRO A 337 -15.92 29.97 -10.51
C PRO A 337 -14.51 29.37 -10.54
N ILE A 338 -13.78 29.53 -11.66
CA ILE A 338 -12.40 29.05 -11.79
C ILE A 338 -11.48 29.60 -10.69
N LEU A 339 -11.77 30.82 -10.22
CA LEU A 339 -11.06 31.44 -9.11
C LEU A 339 -11.13 30.60 -7.83
N GLN A 340 -12.26 29.95 -7.53
CA GLN A 340 -12.39 29.09 -6.35
C GLN A 340 -11.47 27.86 -6.45
N VAL A 341 -11.38 27.25 -7.64
CA VAL A 341 -10.47 26.11 -7.89
C VAL A 341 -9.01 26.54 -7.75
N VAL A 342 -8.64 27.70 -8.30
CA VAL A 342 -7.29 28.26 -8.18
C VAL A 342 -6.94 28.55 -6.72
N LEU A 343 -7.88 29.14 -5.95
CA LEU A 343 -7.70 29.38 -4.52
C LEU A 343 -7.54 28.08 -3.73
N ALA A 344 -8.37 27.06 -4.00
CA ALA A 344 -8.25 25.76 -3.35
C ALA A 344 -6.87 25.11 -3.58
N PHE A 345 -6.39 25.16 -4.82
CA PHE A 345 -5.08 24.64 -5.18
C PHE A 345 -3.94 25.45 -4.53
N GLY A 346 -4.06 26.78 -4.53
CA GLY A 346 -3.12 27.69 -3.86
C GLY A 346 -3.03 27.47 -2.36
N ILE A 347 -4.18 27.36 -1.67
CA ILE A 347 -4.25 27.05 -0.23
C ILE A 347 -3.64 25.68 0.05
N THR A 348 -3.99 24.66 -0.73
CA THR A 348 -3.43 23.31 -0.58
C THR A 348 -1.91 23.31 -0.70
N ILE A 349 -1.34 24.00 -1.70
CA ILE A 349 0.11 24.14 -1.86
C ILE A 349 0.70 24.92 -0.67
N GLY A 350 0.09 26.03 -0.27
CA GLY A 350 0.55 26.84 0.86
C GLY A 350 0.63 26.03 2.16
N LEU A 351 -0.42 25.29 2.50
CA LEU A 351 -0.45 24.38 3.65
C LEU A 351 0.58 23.26 3.52
N SER A 352 0.78 22.73 2.31
CA SER A 352 1.77 21.68 2.06
C SER A 352 3.20 22.18 2.25
N ILE A 353 3.52 23.39 1.79
CA ILE A 353 4.82 24.02 2.01
C ILE A 353 5.04 24.28 3.50
N LEU A 354 4.02 24.78 4.20
CA LEU A 354 4.08 25.04 5.63
C LEU A 354 4.34 23.73 6.41
N SER A 355 3.57 22.68 6.11
CA SER A 355 3.78 21.33 6.65
C SER A 355 5.18 20.80 6.39
N TYR A 356 5.68 20.99 5.16
CA TYR A 356 7.01 20.50 4.78
C TYR A 356 8.12 21.09 5.66
N TYR A 357 8.09 22.40 5.92
CA TYR A 357 9.10 23.07 6.73
C TYR A 357 8.88 22.89 8.24
N LEU A 358 7.63 22.94 8.71
CA LEU A 358 7.31 22.92 10.14
C LEU A 358 7.20 21.52 10.73
N LEU A 359 6.84 20.50 9.94
CA LEU A 359 6.57 19.16 10.43
C LEU A 359 7.46 18.11 9.76
N GLU A 360 7.42 18.02 8.43
CA GLU A 360 8.06 16.91 7.73
C GLU A 360 9.59 16.97 7.81
N THR A 361 10.18 18.16 7.64
CA THR A 361 11.63 18.35 7.71
C THR A 361 12.18 18.06 9.12
N PRO A 362 11.60 18.59 10.22
CA PRO A 362 12.00 18.21 11.58
C PRO A 362 11.88 16.70 11.85
N MET A 363 10.78 16.07 11.44
CA MET A 363 10.54 14.65 11.65
C MET A 363 11.50 13.77 10.82
N ALA A 364 11.86 14.22 9.62
CA ALA A 364 12.89 13.56 8.81
C ALA A 364 14.27 13.60 9.48
N LYS A 365 14.64 14.70 10.14
CA LYS A 365 15.90 14.79 10.92
C LYS A 365 15.89 13.83 12.11
N LEU A 366 14.79 13.76 12.86
CA LEU A 366 14.64 12.80 13.97
C LEU A 366 14.81 11.36 13.51
N LYS A 367 14.24 11.02 12.35
CA LYS A 367 14.38 9.71 11.72
C LYS A 367 15.84 9.36 11.39
N GLU A 368 16.62 10.31 10.88
CA GLU A 368 18.05 10.09 10.59
C GLU A 368 18.88 9.87 11.87
N THR A 369 18.62 10.66 12.91
CA THR A 369 19.30 10.54 14.21
C THR A 369 19.02 9.18 14.83
N TYR A 370 17.76 8.73 14.84
CA TYR A 370 17.37 7.42 15.35
C TYR A 370 18.04 6.26 14.60
N GLY A 371 18.24 6.40 13.28
CA GLY A 371 18.92 5.40 12.45
C GLY A 371 20.43 5.32 12.68
N LYS A 372 21.10 6.43 13.00
CA LYS A 372 22.56 6.48 13.24
C LYS A 372 22.94 5.91 14.61
N VAL A 373 22.18 6.24 15.67
CA VAL A 373 22.48 5.80 17.05
C VAL A 373 22.48 4.26 17.17
N ARG A 374 21.56 3.57 16.51
CA ARG A 374 21.46 2.09 16.57
C ARG A 374 22.44 1.32 15.69
N LEU A 375 23.02 1.95 14.66
CA LEU A 375 24.10 1.34 13.88
C LEU A 375 25.45 1.44 14.62
N ALA A 376 25.55 2.32 15.61
CA ALA A 376 26.72 2.50 16.45
C ALA A 376 26.71 1.61 17.71
N GLU A 377 25.54 1.12 18.15
CA GLU A 377 25.47 0.13 19.22
C GLU A 377 25.91 -1.25 18.68
N PRO A 378 27.01 -1.83 19.21
CA PRO A 378 27.34 -3.21 18.90
C PRO A 378 26.20 -4.06 19.44
N THR A 379 25.56 -4.82 18.55
CA THR A 379 24.43 -5.70 18.86
C THR A 379 24.92 -6.93 19.63
N GLY A 380 25.42 -6.71 20.84
CA GLY A 380 25.57 -7.73 21.87
C GLY A 380 24.27 -7.84 22.67
N ALA A 381 23.82 -9.08 22.90
CA ALA A 381 22.75 -9.45 23.81
C ALA A 381 21.31 -8.98 23.46
N ASN A 382 20.69 -9.71 22.53
CA ASN A 382 19.39 -10.38 22.73
C ASN A 382 19.04 -11.11 21.43
N ALA A 383 19.79 -12.18 21.18
CA ALA A 383 19.55 -13.09 20.08
C ALA A 383 18.33 -13.96 20.40
N VAL A 384 17.13 -13.49 20.08
CA VAL A 384 16.01 -14.40 19.87
C VAL A 384 16.12 -14.87 18.43
N SER A 385 16.81 -15.98 18.23
CA SER A 385 16.77 -16.72 16.97
C SER A 385 15.35 -17.30 16.84
N VAL A 386 14.54 -16.71 15.96
CA VAL A 386 13.18 -17.19 15.65
C VAL A 386 13.20 -18.64 15.14
N GLY A 387 14.36 -19.13 14.67
CA GLY A 387 14.59 -20.55 14.38
C GLY A 387 14.39 -21.48 15.58
N GLY A 388 14.63 -21.03 16.83
CA GLY A 388 14.41 -21.84 18.03
C GLY A 388 12.93 -22.00 18.40
N VAL A 389 12.11 -20.97 18.14
CA VAL A 389 10.67 -21.00 18.44
C VAL A 389 9.94 -21.93 17.46
N PHE A 390 10.27 -21.88 16.17
CA PHE A 390 9.67 -22.79 15.17
C PHE A 390 10.20 -24.23 15.28
N ALA A 391 11.46 -24.44 15.69
CA ALA A 391 11.96 -25.78 16.00
C ALA A 391 11.24 -26.40 17.21
N GLY A 392 10.88 -25.59 18.21
CA GLY A 392 10.07 -26.02 19.36
C GLY A 392 8.65 -26.44 18.97
N PHE A 393 7.97 -25.66 18.13
CA PHE A 393 6.62 -25.98 17.65
C PHE A 393 6.60 -27.17 16.67
N ALA A 394 7.61 -27.31 15.80
CA ALA A 394 7.71 -28.47 14.91
C ALA A 394 8.02 -29.76 15.67
N LYS A 395 8.83 -29.72 16.74
CA LYS A 395 9.11 -30.89 17.59
C LYS A 395 7.91 -31.31 18.45
N ALA A 396 7.06 -30.34 18.86
CA ALA A 396 5.82 -30.60 19.58
C ALA A 396 4.68 -31.12 18.69
N ALA A 397 4.68 -30.80 17.39
CA ALA A 397 3.64 -31.21 16.45
C ALA A 397 3.88 -32.57 15.76
N PHE A 398 5.12 -33.10 15.79
CA PHE A 398 5.51 -34.32 15.08
C PHE A 398 6.13 -35.41 15.96
N THR A 399 6.01 -35.32 17.29
CA THR A 399 6.32 -36.44 18.17
C THR A 399 5.09 -37.37 18.25
N SER A 400 5.16 -38.50 17.54
CA SER A 400 4.20 -39.60 17.67
C SER A 400 4.29 -40.21 19.09
N PRO A 401 3.19 -40.75 19.67
CA PRO A 401 3.20 -41.33 21.01
C PRO A 401 3.98 -42.66 21.18
N GLU A 402 4.73 -43.13 20.18
CA GLU A 402 5.26 -44.51 20.18
C GLU A 402 6.69 -44.68 20.71
N GLU A 403 7.39 -43.63 21.14
CA GLU A 403 8.73 -43.75 21.76
C GLU A 403 8.74 -43.53 23.28
N ARG A 404 7.69 -43.97 23.98
CA ARG A 404 7.71 -44.16 25.44
C ARG A 404 7.52 -45.63 25.83
N SER A 405 8.28 -46.54 25.23
CA SER A 405 8.55 -47.83 25.87
C SER A 405 9.88 -48.40 25.38
N GLY A 406 10.93 -48.15 26.15
CA GLY A 406 12.27 -48.64 25.84
C GLY A 406 13.24 -48.41 27.00
N ALA A 407 13.10 -49.25 28.02
CA ALA A 407 14.16 -49.83 28.87
C ALA A 407 13.90 -49.70 30.39
N GLU A 408 13.37 -50.76 30.98
CA GLU A 408 13.83 -51.19 32.31
C GLU A 408 14.64 -52.48 32.13
N PRO A 409 15.90 -52.55 32.63
CA PRO A 409 16.64 -53.79 32.67
C PRO A 409 16.10 -54.68 33.78
N ARG A 410 15.66 -55.89 33.42
CA ARG A 410 15.29 -56.95 34.37
C ARG A 410 16.45 -57.21 35.32
N ARG A 411 16.24 -56.96 36.62
CA ARG A 411 17.05 -57.53 37.69
C ARG A 411 16.70 -59.01 37.81
N GLU A 412 17.68 -59.86 37.55
CA GLU A 412 17.67 -61.26 37.95
C GLU A 412 17.47 -61.35 39.47
N GLN A 413 16.34 -61.92 39.89
CA GLN A 413 16.19 -62.44 41.23
C GLN A 413 16.82 -63.84 41.25
N THR A 414 18.02 -63.91 41.80
CA THR A 414 18.67 -65.14 42.24
C THR A 414 17.85 -65.74 43.38
N ILE A 415 17.10 -66.79 43.09
CA ILE A 415 16.50 -67.68 44.10
C ILE A 415 17.59 -68.68 44.49
N HIS A 416 18.17 -68.52 45.68
CA HIS A 416 18.93 -69.55 46.35
C HIS A 416 17.96 -70.45 47.14
N PRO A 417 18.08 -71.79 47.06
CA PRO A 417 17.29 -72.69 47.87
C PRO A 417 17.93 -72.78 49.26
N ASP A 418 17.16 -72.51 50.31
CA ASP A 418 17.56 -72.89 51.66
C ASP A 418 16.66 -74.00 52.20
N ILE A 419 17.34 -75.01 52.70
CA ILE A 419 16.85 -76.30 53.11
C ILE A 419 16.55 -76.22 54.61
N GLY A 420 15.37 -76.67 55.02
CA GLY A 420 15.29 -77.50 56.21
C GLY A 420 14.28 -77.12 57.28
N ARG A 421 13.61 -78.19 57.72
CA ARG A 421 13.04 -78.48 59.05
C ARG A 421 11.65 -77.92 59.31
N ASP A 422 10.67 -78.82 59.27
CA ASP A 422 10.07 -79.49 60.46
C ASP A 422 8.81 -78.68 60.83
N ARG A 423 7.63 -79.18 61.14
CA ARG A 423 7.07 -80.51 61.44
C ARG A 423 5.59 -80.24 61.79
N ILE A 424 4.75 -81.27 61.68
CA ILE A 424 3.57 -81.53 62.55
C ILE A 424 2.30 -80.67 62.30
N ASN A 425 1.38 -81.24 61.51
CA ASN A 425 0.01 -81.69 61.86
C ASN A 425 -0.99 -81.46 60.71
#